data_AF-A0A3S0N6B7-F1
#
_entry.id   AF-A0A3S0N6B7-F1
#
_cell.length_a   1.000
_cell.length_b   1.000
_cell.length_c   1.000
_cell.angle_alpha   90.00
_cell.angle_beta   90.00
_cell.angle_gamma   90.00
#
_symmetry.space_group_name_H-M   'P 1'
#
loop_
_entity.id
_entity.type
_entity.pdbx_description
1 polymer ?
#
loop_
_entity_poly.entity_id
_entity_poly.type
_entity_poly.pdbx_seq_one_letter_code
_entity_poly.pdbx_strand_id
1 'polypeptide(L)'
;MSLTTGELDHHLGSAVQKADDAVETFLEDHTGTINASGVFVPDPTGTLILSTSDSLELQHLMGEQNIAAQTSTSTIKSVKDAIMSSARNI
;
A
#
# COMPACT_ATOMS: atom_id res chain seq x y z
N MET A 1 25.08 -10.96 -10.18
CA MET A 1 23.69 -11.12 -9.72
C MET A 1 22.81 -10.61 -10.84
N SER A 2 22.10 -11.51 -11.54
CA SER A 2 21.27 -11.16 -12.69
C SER A 2 19.87 -10.85 -12.19
N LEU A 3 19.42 -9.60 -12.29
CA LEU A 3 18.09 -9.18 -11.85
C LEU A 3 17.05 -9.84 -12.77
N THR A 4 16.28 -10.80 -12.26
CA THR A 4 15.18 -11.41 -13.01
C THR A 4 13.89 -10.60 -12.87
N THR A 5 12.96 -10.76 -13.81
CA THR A 5 11.62 -10.14 -13.66
C THR A 5 10.87 -10.67 -12.44
N GLY A 6 11.14 -11.91 -12.01
CA GLY A 6 10.52 -12.50 -10.83
C GLY A 6 11.05 -11.92 -9.52
N GLU A 7 12.36 -11.70 -9.40
CA GLU A 7 12.93 -11.02 -8.22
C GLU A 7 12.48 -9.57 -8.13
N LEU A 8 12.39 -8.87 -9.26
CA LEU A 8 11.88 -7.50 -9.31
C LEU A 8 10.40 -7.42 -8.91
N ASP A 9 9.57 -8.32 -9.44
CA ASP A 9 8.15 -8.42 -9.08
C ASP A 9 7.98 -8.68 -7.58
N HIS A 10 8.79 -9.57 -6.99
CA HIS A 10 8.77 -9.85 -5.56
C HIS A 10 9.15 -8.63 -4.71
N HIS A 11 10.22 -7.92 -5.07
CA HIS A 11 10.66 -6.73 -4.33
C HIS A 11 9.67 -5.57 -4.42
N LEU A 12 9.12 -5.31 -5.61
CA LEU A 12 8.12 -4.27 -5.81
C LEU A 12 6.78 -4.65 -5.18
N GLY A 13 6.38 -5.92 -5.27
CA GLY A 13 5.21 -6.46 -4.58
C GLY A 13 5.31 -6.31 -3.07
N SER A 14 6.49 -6.56 -2.49
CA SER A 14 6.73 -6.32 -1.06
C SER A 14 6.63 -4.83 -0.67
N ALA A 15 6.97 -3.91 -1.58
CA ALA A 15 6.81 -2.48 -1.33
C ALA A 15 5.34 -2.04 -1.40
N VAL A 16 4.56 -2.61 -2.33
CA VAL A 16 3.10 -2.40 -2.39
C VAL A 16 2.44 -2.98 -1.15
N GLN A 17 2.79 -4.21 -0.76
CA GLN A 17 2.26 -4.86 0.45
C GLN A 17 2.49 -4.00 1.70
N LYS A 18 3.67 -3.41 1.87
CA LYS A 18 3.93 -2.51 3.01
C LYS A 18 3.01 -1.29 3.02
N ALA A 19 2.67 -0.74 1.86
CA ALA A 19 1.76 0.39 1.78
C ALA A 19 0.30 -0.05 2.04
N ASP A 20 -0.08 -1.24 1.57
CA ASP A 20 -1.37 -1.86 1.87
C ASP A 20 -1.51 -2.13 3.38
N ASP A 21 -0.50 -2.76 3.99
CA ASP A 21 -0.46 -3.07 5.42
C ASP A 21 -0.54 -1.79 6.27
N ALA A 22 0.06 -0.68 5.82
CA ALA A 22 -0.02 0.59 6.53
C ALA A 22 -1.44 1.17 6.54
N VAL A 23 -2.16 1.08 5.42
CA VAL A 23 -3.57 1.48 5.34
C VAL A 23 -4.43 0.55 6.20
N GLU A 24 -4.21 -0.76 6.12
CA GLU A 24 -4.96 -1.75 6.90
C GLU A 24 -4.76 -1.54 8.40
N THR A 25 -3.51 -1.44 8.86
CA THR A 25 -3.16 -1.17 10.26
C THR A 25 -3.83 0.12 10.74
N PHE A 26 -3.78 1.19 9.94
CA PHE A 26 -4.44 2.45 10.30
C PHE A 26 -5.94 2.28 10.47
N LEU A 27 -6.61 1.58 9.56
CA LEU A 27 -8.05 1.32 9.64
C LEU A 27 -8.40 0.50 10.88
N GLU A 28 -7.62 -0.55 11.17
CA GLU A 28 -7.80 -1.38 12.36
C GLU A 28 -7.65 -0.57 13.66
N ASP A 29 -6.60 0.26 13.75
CA ASP A 29 -6.32 1.11 14.92
C ASP A 29 -7.41 2.15 15.20
N HIS A 30 -8.15 2.56 14.16
CA HIS A 30 -9.22 3.55 14.25
C HIS A 30 -10.63 2.95 14.14
N THR A 31 -10.75 1.61 14.12
CA THR A 31 -12.04 0.93 14.13
C THR A 31 -12.43 0.61 15.57
N GLY A 32 -13.59 1.14 15.99
CA GLY A 32 -14.04 0.96 17.36
C GLY A 32 -15.35 1.65 17.68
N THR A 33 -15.52 1.99 18.96
CA THR A 33 -16.69 2.70 19.48
C THR A 33 -16.29 3.85 20.40
N ILE A 34 -17.18 4.83 20.56
CA ILE A 34 -17.07 5.85 21.60
C ILE A 34 -17.89 5.42 22.80
N ASN A 35 -17.25 5.24 23.95
CA ASN A 35 -17.95 4.88 25.18
C ASN A 35 -18.72 6.08 25.77
N ALA A 36 -19.52 5.84 26.82
CA ALA A 36 -20.30 6.88 27.49
C ALA A 36 -19.47 8.04 28.10
N SER A 37 -18.16 7.86 28.28
CA SER A 37 -17.23 8.91 28.75
C SER A 37 -16.57 9.69 27.61
N GLY A 38 -16.95 9.42 26.34
CA GLY A 38 -16.39 10.09 25.16
C GLY A 38 -15.02 9.57 24.75
N VAL A 39 -14.58 8.43 25.28
CA VAL A 39 -13.25 7.85 24.99
C VAL A 39 -13.38 6.77 23.93
N PHE A 40 -12.46 6.78 22.95
CA PHE A 40 -12.34 5.74 21.95
C PHE A 40 -11.93 4.40 22.59
N VAL A 41 -12.62 3.34 22.18
CA VAL A 41 -12.31 1.97 22.57
C VAL A 41 -12.20 1.14 21.29
N PRO A 42 -11.02 0.54 21.00
CA PRO A 42 -10.84 -0.34 19.86
C PRO A 42 -11.84 -1.49 19.90
N ASP A 43 -12.49 -1.75 18.78
CA ASP A 43 -13.42 -2.87 18.58
C ASP A 43 -13.44 -3.21 17.08
N PRO A 44 -12.94 -4.39 16.65
CA PRO A 44 -12.87 -4.75 15.23
C PRO A 44 -14.24 -4.90 14.56
N THR A 45 -15.32 -4.96 15.34
CA THR A 45 -16.70 -4.96 14.83
C THR A 45 -17.37 -3.58 14.87
N GLY A 46 -16.63 -2.58 15.36
CA GLY A 46 -17.06 -1.20 15.47
C GLY A 46 -17.09 -0.47 14.12
N THR A 47 -17.12 0.86 14.19
CA THR A 47 -17.04 1.73 13.01
C THR A 47 -15.70 2.43 12.97
N LEU A 48 -15.29 2.82 11.77
CA LEU A 48 -14.15 3.69 11.59
C LEU A 48 -14.45 5.06 12.21
N ILE A 49 -13.64 5.49 13.17
CA ILE A 49 -13.77 6.76 13.89
C ILE A 49 -12.50 7.57 13.63
N LEU A 50 -12.64 8.64 12.85
CA LEU A 50 -11.52 9.49 12.47
C LEU A 50 -11.73 10.90 12.98
N SER A 51 -10.70 11.48 13.59
CA SER A 51 -10.59 12.92 13.70
C SER A 51 -10.21 13.54 12.34
N THR A 52 -10.15 14.87 12.28
CA THR A 52 -9.71 15.57 11.06
C THR A 52 -8.26 15.28 10.72
N SER A 53 -7.37 15.14 11.72
CA SER A 53 -5.97 14.75 11.50
C SER A 53 -5.89 13.32 10.97
N ASP A 54 -6.65 12.40 11.55
CA ASP A 54 -6.66 10.99 11.15
C ASP A 54 -7.19 10.85 9.71
N SER A 55 -8.19 11.66 9.35
CA SER A 55 -8.71 11.71 7.97
C SER A 55 -7.68 12.18 6.95
N LEU A 56 -6.79 13.12 7.33
CA LEU A 56 -5.71 13.59 6.47
C LEU A 56 -4.59 12.55 6.36
N GLU A 57 -4.26 11.88 7.46
CA GLU A 57 -3.29 10.79 7.48
C GLU A 57 -3.76 9.62 6.62
N LEU A 58 -5.02 9.20 6.75
CA LEU A 58 -5.60 8.17 5.88
C LEU A 58 -5.50 8.55 4.40
N GLN A 59 -5.83 9.80 4.05
CA GLN A 59 -5.70 10.28 2.66
C GLN A 59 -4.25 10.23 2.17
N HIS A 60 -3.30 10.53 3.06
CA HIS A 60 -1.88 10.42 2.74
C HIS A 60 -1.47 8.97 2.49
N LEU A 61 -1.80 8.06 3.41
CA LEU A 61 -1.49 6.62 3.30
C LEU A 61 -2.11 6.01 2.04
N MET A 62 -3.38 6.32 1.75
CA MET A 62 -4.03 5.88 0.51
C MET A 62 -3.37 6.47 -0.75
N GLY A 63 -2.85 7.70 -0.65
CA GLY A 63 -2.06 8.32 -1.70
C GLY A 63 -0.74 7.58 -1.94
N GLU A 64 -0.01 7.25 -0.88
CA GLU A 64 1.22 6.47 -0.94
C GLU A 64 1.00 5.07 -1.51
N GLN A 65 -0.06 4.38 -1.07
CA GLN A 65 -0.49 3.08 -1.60
C GLN A 65 -0.73 3.13 -3.11
N ASN A 66 -1.46 4.14 -3.58
CA ASN A 66 -1.74 4.32 -5.00
C ASN A 66 -0.46 4.59 -5.81
N ILE A 67 0.45 5.42 -5.27
CA ILE A 67 1.76 5.68 -5.89
C ILE A 67 2.59 4.39 -5.96
N ALA A 68 2.67 3.62 -4.87
CA ALA A 68 3.42 2.37 -4.82
C ALA A 68 2.94 1.37 -5.88
N ALA A 69 1.62 1.18 -6.00
CA ALA A 69 1.03 0.28 -6.98
C ALA A 69 1.30 0.72 -8.44
N GLN A 70 1.17 2.02 -8.72
CA GLN A 70 1.44 2.59 -10.05
C GLN A 70 2.93 2.52 -10.43
N THR A 71 3.81 2.84 -9.48
CA THR A 71 5.27 2.76 -9.67
C THR A 71 5.71 1.31 -9.88
N SER A 72 5.18 0.38 -9.10
CA SER A 72 5.44 -1.06 -9.27
C SER A 72 5.06 -1.53 -10.68
N THR A 73 3.82 -1.25 -11.09
CA THR A 73 3.29 -1.66 -12.39
C THR A 73 4.09 -1.08 -13.56
N SER A 74 4.38 0.23 -13.52
CA SER A 74 5.15 0.89 -14.57
C SER A 74 6.58 0.38 -14.66
N THR A 75 7.24 0.13 -13.53
CA THR A 75 8.61 -0.40 -13.49
C THR A 75 8.69 -1.82 -14.05
N ILE A 76 7.78 -2.72 -13.64
CA ILE A 76 7.72 -4.10 -14.17
C ILE A 76 7.49 -4.08 -15.68
N LYS A 77 6.58 -3.22 -16.15
CA LYS A 77 6.32 -3.04 -17.57
C LYS A 77 7.59 -2.58 -18.31
N SER A 78 8.26 -1.54 -17.83
CA SER A 78 9.48 -1.02 -18.46
C SER A 78 10.59 -2.06 -18.55
N VAL A 79 10.81 -2.85 -17.50
CA VAL A 79 11.82 -3.91 -17.50
C VAL A 79 11.45 -5.06 -18.43
N LYS A 80 10.17 -5.46 -18.46
CA LYS A 80 9.68 -6.46 -19.41
C LYS A 80 9.88 -6.00 -20.86
N ASP A 81 9.51 -4.75 -21.16
CA ASP A 81 9.64 -4.18 -22.49
C ASP A 81 11.13 -4.07 -22.90
N ALA A 82 12.04 -3.76 -21.95
CA ALA A 82 13.48 -3.76 -22.18
C ALA A 82 14.02 -5.16 -22.51
N ILE A 83 13.61 -6.20 -21.77
CA ILE A 83 14.01 -7.60 -22.04
C ILE A 83 13.51 -8.06 -23.40
N MET A 84 12.24 -7.79 -23.73
CA MET A 84 11.67 -8.15 -25.04
C MET A 84 12.31 -7.39 -26.19
N SER A 85 12.79 -6.17 -25.95
CA SER A 85 13.59 -5.42 -26.92
C SER A 85 14.96 -6.08 -27.12
N SER A 86 15.69 -6.36 -26.04
CA SER A 86 16.98 -7.05 -26.10
C SER A 86 16.88 -8.40 -26.78
N ALA A 87 15.88 -9.22 -26.42
CA ALA A 87 15.66 -10.54 -27.01
C ALA A 87 15.33 -10.50 -28.52
N ARG A 88 14.76 -9.41 -29.02
CA ARG A 88 14.53 -9.21 -30.46
C ARG A 88 15.77 -8.75 -31.23
N ASN A 89 16.80 -8.28 -30.53
CA ASN A 89 17.98 -7.65 -31.11
C ASN A 89 19.23 -8.54 -31.05
N ILE A 90 19.05 -9.85 -30.82
CA ILE A 90 20.10 -10.90 -30.79
C ILE A 90 19.80 -11.98 -31.82
#